data_AF-A0A2U3GSI7-F1
#
_entry.id   AF-A0A2U3GSI7-F1
#
_cell.length_a   1.000
_cell.length_b   1.000
_cell.length_c   1.000
_cell.angle_alpha   90.00
_cell.angle_beta   90.00
_cell.angle_gamma   90.00
#
_symmetry.space_group_name_H-M   'P 1'
#
loop_
_entity.id
_entity.type
_entity.pdbx_description
1 polymer ?
#
loop_
_entity_poly.entity_id
_entity_poly.type
_entity_poly.pdbx_seq_one_letter_code
_entity_poly.pdbx_strand_id
1 'polypeptide(L)'
;MAQGALPSKRRESLIAGRILSSFDELFQRTLDSWRIPDVEGAGYDPYSGDVSAGGTARAGHGRGMRALLHAAFSIALARYCLDRRLPHLGFLVLDSPLVTYKEPDFDADLIPPNVIDHFYRSFLAFPGQAIVVENATPPPDVLEQARILTFSGNGARPGFFPARPSTANRT
;
A
#
# COMPACT_ATOMS: atom_id res chain seq x y z
N MET A 1 -16.56 -39.16 5.62
CA MET A 1 -16.55 -37.68 5.59
C MET A 1 -15.63 -37.28 4.44
N ALA A 2 -16.18 -36.67 3.39
CA ALA A 2 -15.55 -36.57 2.07
C ALA A 2 -14.30 -35.68 2.06
N GLN A 3 -13.19 -36.24 1.57
CA GLN A 3 -12.05 -35.46 1.07
C GLN A 3 -12.48 -34.82 -0.25
N GLY A 4 -12.69 -33.50 -0.24
CA GLY A 4 -12.88 -32.73 -1.46
C GLY A 4 -11.57 -32.69 -2.24
N ALA A 5 -11.53 -33.39 -3.36
CA ALA A 5 -10.40 -33.33 -4.30
C ALA A 5 -10.20 -31.89 -4.79
N LEU A 6 -8.95 -31.40 -4.73
CA LEU A 6 -8.54 -30.15 -5.36
C LEU A 6 -8.78 -30.25 -6.87
N PRO A 7 -9.38 -29.24 -7.53
CA PRO A 7 -9.61 -29.28 -8.97
C PRO A 7 -8.29 -29.44 -9.73
N SER A 8 -8.33 -30.32 -10.72
CA SER A 8 -7.25 -30.73 -11.61
C SER A 8 -6.90 -29.64 -12.64
N LYS A 9 -5.60 -29.42 -12.83
CA LYS A 9 -4.93 -28.50 -13.77
C LYS A 9 -5.29 -27.01 -13.60
N ARG A 10 -4.38 -26.27 -12.95
CA ARG A 10 -4.30 -24.80 -12.99
C ARG A 10 -4.29 -24.37 -14.46
N ARG A 11 -5.30 -23.60 -14.90
CA ARG A 11 -5.35 -23.05 -16.26
C ARG A 11 -4.10 -22.23 -16.54
N GLU A 12 -3.57 -22.32 -17.76
CA GLU A 12 -2.45 -21.48 -18.18
C GLU A 12 -2.86 -20.00 -18.06
N SER A 13 -2.00 -19.22 -17.40
CA SER A 13 -2.17 -17.79 -17.25
C SER A 13 -2.15 -17.12 -18.63
N LEU A 14 -3.10 -16.22 -18.88
CA LEU A 14 -3.07 -15.34 -20.07
C LEU A 14 -1.95 -14.29 -19.98
N ILE A 15 -1.38 -14.09 -18.80
CA ILE A 15 -0.23 -13.22 -18.56
C ILE A 15 1.04 -14.04 -18.76
N ALA A 16 1.89 -13.60 -19.69
CA ALA A 16 3.16 -14.26 -19.97
C ALA A 16 4.04 -14.33 -18.73
N GLY A 17 4.69 -15.48 -18.47
CA GLY A 17 5.50 -15.70 -17.27
C GLY A 17 6.58 -14.62 -17.04
N ARG A 18 7.23 -14.13 -18.09
CA ARG A 18 8.21 -13.03 -17.99
C ARG A 18 7.61 -11.72 -17.43
N ILE A 19 6.34 -11.45 -17.73
CA ILE A 19 5.62 -10.26 -17.24
C ILE A 19 5.37 -10.44 -15.75
N LEU A 20 4.90 -11.63 -15.33
CA LEU A 20 4.71 -11.97 -13.94
C LEU A 20 6.02 -11.85 -13.15
N SER A 21 7.10 -12.51 -13.59
CA SER A 21 8.39 -12.43 -12.90
C SER A 21 8.90 -10.99 -12.79
N SER A 22 8.81 -10.20 -13.86
CA SER A 22 9.21 -8.78 -13.82
C SER A 22 8.35 -7.93 -12.88
N PHE A 23 7.06 -8.25 -12.76
CA PHE A 23 6.15 -7.59 -11.84
C PHE A 23 6.45 -8.01 -10.39
N ASP A 24 6.58 -9.31 -10.14
CA ASP A 24 6.86 -9.88 -8.81
C ASP A 24 8.16 -9.32 -8.23
N GLU A 25 9.21 -9.21 -9.04
CA GLU A 25 10.45 -8.55 -8.64
C GLU A 25 10.25 -7.08 -8.21
N LEU A 26 9.39 -6.34 -8.93
CA LEU A 26 9.10 -4.94 -8.59
C LEU A 26 8.19 -4.83 -7.35
N PHE A 27 7.26 -5.77 -7.21
CA PHE A 27 6.38 -5.87 -6.05
C PHE A 27 7.18 -6.19 -4.79
N GLN A 28 8.07 -7.20 -4.84
CA GLN A 28 9.01 -7.52 -3.77
C GLN A 28 9.88 -6.30 -3.42
N ARG A 29 10.53 -5.66 -4.40
CA ARG A 29 11.34 -4.45 -4.14
C ARG A 29 10.54 -3.32 -3.48
N THR A 30 9.26 -3.19 -3.79
CA THR A 30 8.39 -2.18 -3.17
C THR A 30 8.21 -2.49 -1.68
N LEU A 31 7.91 -3.75 -1.33
CA LEU A 31 7.77 -4.19 0.07
C LEU A 31 9.09 -4.09 0.83
N ASP A 32 10.20 -4.48 0.21
CA ASP A 32 11.55 -4.41 0.81
C ASP A 32 11.94 -2.95 1.10
N SER A 33 11.58 -2.03 0.19
CA SER A 33 11.85 -0.59 0.39
C SER A 33 11.13 -0.01 1.60
N TRP A 34 10.02 -0.63 2.00
CA TRP A 34 9.26 -0.30 3.20
C TRP A 34 9.74 -1.02 4.45
N ARG A 35 10.69 -1.95 4.30
CA ARG A 35 11.21 -2.82 5.37
C ARG A 35 10.11 -3.63 6.07
N ILE A 36 9.06 -4.02 5.35
CA ILE A 36 8.03 -4.87 5.94
C ILE A 36 8.67 -6.24 6.28
N PRO A 37 8.48 -6.77 7.50
CA PRO A 37 9.00 -8.09 7.87
C PRO A 37 8.18 -9.22 7.21
N ASP A 38 8.81 -10.39 7.04
CA ASP A 38 8.16 -11.64 6.62
C ASP A 38 7.38 -11.55 5.30
N VAL A 39 7.94 -10.85 4.31
CA VAL A 39 7.34 -10.63 2.98
C VAL A 39 8.10 -11.29 1.84
N GLU A 40 9.01 -12.22 2.13
CA GLU A 40 9.77 -12.92 1.11
C GLU A 40 8.86 -13.71 0.16
N GLY A 41 9.29 -13.83 -1.10
CA GLY A 41 8.52 -14.54 -2.13
C GLY A 41 7.19 -13.85 -2.45
N ALA A 42 7.15 -12.52 -2.34
CA ALA A 42 5.99 -11.75 -2.72
C ALA A 42 5.75 -11.81 -4.24
N GLY A 43 4.49 -11.96 -4.64
CA GLY A 43 4.15 -12.08 -6.04
C GLY A 43 2.66 -12.04 -6.30
N TYR A 44 2.30 -11.97 -7.58
CA TYR A 44 0.93 -11.99 -8.08
C TYR A 44 0.53 -13.39 -8.53
N ASP A 45 -0.59 -13.90 -8.02
CA ASP A 45 -1.18 -15.14 -8.50
C ASP A 45 -2.27 -14.85 -9.53
N PRO A 46 -2.04 -15.09 -10.83
CA PRO A 46 -3.00 -14.79 -11.89
C PRO A 46 -4.26 -15.64 -11.81
N TYR A 47 -4.26 -16.72 -11.02
CA TYR A 47 -5.44 -17.57 -10.83
C TYR A 47 -6.42 -16.98 -9.81
N SER A 48 -5.94 -16.59 -8.63
CA SER A 48 -6.76 -15.90 -7.63
C SER A 48 -6.99 -14.42 -7.98
N GLY A 49 -6.15 -13.84 -8.84
CA GLY A 49 -6.20 -12.42 -9.17
C GLY A 49 -5.75 -11.53 -8.01
N ASP A 50 -4.95 -12.07 -7.10
CA ASP A 50 -4.49 -11.40 -5.88
C ASP A 50 -2.99 -11.61 -5.65
N VAL A 51 -2.43 -10.90 -4.67
CA VAL A 51 -1.03 -11.03 -4.27
C VAL A 51 -0.85 -11.91 -3.04
N SER A 52 0.35 -12.45 -2.90
CA SER A 52 0.84 -13.12 -1.68
C SER A 52 2.18 -12.53 -1.26
N ALA A 53 2.52 -12.68 0.03
CA ALA A 53 3.83 -12.36 0.59
C ALA A 53 4.07 -13.25 1.82
N GLY A 54 5.32 -13.66 2.07
CA GLY A 54 5.66 -14.53 3.20
C GLY A 54 4.95 -15.89 3.14
N GLY A 55 4.76 -16.43 1.93
CA GLY A 55 3.99 -17.66 1.71
C GLY A 55 2.49 -17.57 2.00
N THR A 56 1.97 -16.41 2.37
CA THR A 56 0.56 -16.22 2.74
C THR A 56 -0.15 -15.30 1.73
N ALA A 57 -1.30 -15.75 1.21
CA ALA A 57 -2.15 -14.93 0.34
C ALA A 57 -2.62 -13.68 1.11
N ARG A 58 -2.75 -12.53 0.42
CA ARG A 58 -3.17 -11.26 1.04
C ARG A 58 -4.39 -11.43 1.93
N ALA A 59 -5.42 -12.14 1.48
CA ALA A 59 -6.66 -12.37 2.24
C ALA A 59 -6.46 -13.08 3.60
N GLY A 60 -5.38 -13.85 3.76
CA GLY A 60 -5.02 -14.54 5.01
C GLY A 60 -4.34 -13.64 6.05
N HIS A 61 -3.91 -12.43 5.67
CA HIS A 61 -3.27 -11.48 6.56
C HIS A 61 -4.27 -10.63 7.36
N GLY A 62 -3.80 -10.02 8.45
CA GLY A 62 -4.57 -9.03 9.20
C GLY A 62 -4.93 -7.79 8.36
N ARG A 63 -5.94 -7.01 8.79
CA ARG A 63 -6.46 -5.85 8.03
C ARG A 63 -5.37 -4.85 7.61
N GLY A 64 -4.42 -4.56 8.49
CA GLY A 64 -3.29 -3.67 8.22
C GLY A 64 -2.41 -4.17 7.08
N MET A 65 -1.90 -5.39 7.20
CA MET A 65 -1.06 -5.99 6.15
C MET A 65 -1.83 -6.18 4.84
N ARG A 66 -3.14 -6.50 4.91
CA ARG A 66 -4.02 -6.53 3.73
C ARG A 66 -4.08 -5.20 2.99
N ALA A 67 -4.16 -4.09 3.72
CA ALA A 67 -4.16 -2.75 3.14
C ALA A 67 -2.78 -2.39 2.56
N LEU A 68 -1.70 -2.68 3.29
CA LEU A 68 -0.33 -2.46 2.82
C LEU A 68 0.00 -3.23 1.55
N LEU A 69 -0.30 -4.54 1.49
CA LEU A 69 -0.05 -5.36 0.31
C LEU A 69 -0.86 -4.85 -0.90
N HIS A 70 -2.08 -4.36 -0.68
CA HIS A 70 -2.88 -3.76 -1.75
C HIS A 70 -2.30 -2.43 -2.24
N ALA A 71 -1.82 -1.58 -1.32
CA ALA A 71 -1.12 -0.34 -1.66
C ALA A 71 0.18 -0.63 -2.44
N ALA A 72 0.97 -1.59 -1.98
CA ALA A 72 2.20 -2.02 -2.64
C ALA A 72 1.93 -2.57 -4.04
N PHE A 73 0.88 -3.37 -4.22
CA PHE A 73 0.46 -3.85 -5.55
C PHE A 73 0.16 -2.68 -6.49
N SER A 74 -0.63 -1.71 -6.01
CA SER A 74 -1.04 -0.54 -6.80
C SER A 74 0.17 0.32 -7.20
N ILE A 75 1.12 0.51 -6.28
CA ILE A 75 2.36 1.27 -6.53
C ILE A 75 3.28 0.51 -7.47
N ALA A 76 3.48 -0.79 -7.27
CA ALA A 76 4.31 -1.62 -8.14
C ALA A 76 3.74 -1.67 -9.57
N LEU A 77 2.42 -1.77 -9.72
CA LEU A 77 1.77 -1.73 -11.03
C LEU A 77 1.94 -0.37 -11.72
N ALA A 78 1.74 0.73 -10.97
CA ALA A 78 1.96 2.07 -11.50
C ALA A 78 3.42 2.28 -11.94
N ARG A 79 4.39 1.88 -11.11
CA ARG A 79 5.83 1.91 -11.46
C ARG A 79 6.12 1.03 -12.68
N TYR A 80 5.57 -0.18 -12.72
CA TYR A 80 5.75 -1.11 -13.84
C TYR A 80 5.37 -0.46 -15.17
N CYS A 81 4.20 0.21 -15.19
CA CYS A 81 3.71 0.90 -16.36
C CYS A 81 4.52 2.15 -16.69
N LEU A 82 4.77 3.01 -15.71
CA LEU A 82 5.47 4.28 -15.91
C LEU A 82 6.92 4.09 -16.38
N ASP A 83 7.68 3.19 -15.75
CA ASP A 83 9.08 2.92 -16.08
C ASP A 83 9.21 2.33 -17.50
N ARG A 84 8.19 1.61 -17.97
CA ARG A 84 8.15 0.97 -19.29
C ARG A 84 7.39 1.76 -20.34
N ARG A 85 6.91 2.97 -20.00
CA ARG A 85 6.08 3.82 -20.89
C ARG A 85 4.83 3.10 -21.42
N LEU A 86 4.24 2.23 -20.60
CA LEU A 86 2.95 1.60 -20.87
C LEU A 86 1.82 2.59 -20.53
N PRO A 87 0.62 2.41 -21.12
CA PRO A 87 -0.53 3.26 -20.81
C PRO A 87 -0.82 3.35 -19.31
N HIS A 88 -0.76 4.57 -18.77
CA HIS A 88 -1.07 4.90 -17.38
C HIS A 88 -1.38 6.40 -17.29
N LEU A 89 -2.20 6.82 -16.33
CA LEU A 89 -2.64 8.22 -16.19
C LEU A 89 -1.56 9.17 -15.66
N GLY A 90 -0.37 8.65 -15.31
CA GLY A 90 0.70 9.45 -14.69
C GLY A 90 0.55 9.68 -13.18
N PHE A 91 -0.57 9.27 -12.56
CA PHE A 91 -0.80 9.45 -11.12
C PHE A 91 -1.47 8.25 -10.46
N LEU A 92 -1.33 8.16 -9.12
CA LEU A 92 -1.96 7.17 -8.25
C LEU A 92 -2.57 7.87 -7.03
N VAL A 93 -3.76 7.43 -6.60
CA VAL A 93 -4.41 7.87 -5.36
C VAL A 93 -4.48 6.71 -4.39
N LEU A 94 -4.03 6.92 -3.15
CA LEU A 94 -4.11 5.96 -2.06
C LEU A 94 -4.96 6.55 -0.94
N ASP A 95 -6.03 5.85 -0.58
CA ASP A 95 -6.91 6.23 0.52
C ASP A 95 -6.66 5.30 1.71
N SER A 96 -6.14 5.88 2.79
CA SER A 96 -5.96 5.24 4.09
C SER A 96 -5.13 3.93 4.08
N PRO A 97 -3.98 3.87 3.37
CA PRO A 97 -3.18 2.63 3.29
C PRO A 97 -2.56 2.21 4.62
N LEU A 98 -2.42 3.13 5.58
CA LEU A 98 -1.75 2.90 6.86
C LEU A 98 -2.72 2.84 8.05
N VAL A 99 -3.96 3.35 7.93
CA VAL A 99 -4.94 3.46 9.04
C VAL A 99 -5.06 2.22 9.91
N THR A 100 -5.01 1.02 9.31
CA THR A 100 -5.20 -0.25 10.04
C THR A 100 -3.90 -0.99 10.32
N TYR A 101 -2.78 -0.46 9.86
CA TYR A 101 -1.46 -1.03 10.13
C TYR A 101 -1.00 -0.64 11.52
N LYS A 102 -0.45 -1.62 12.23
CA LYS A 102 0.22 -1.45 13.51
C LYS A 102 1.55 -2.15 13.37
N GLU A 103 2.63 -1.44 13.71
CA GLU A 103 3.93 -2.08 13.80
C GLU A 103 3.86 -3.17 14.87
N PRO A 104 4.34 -4.39 14.55
CA PRO A 104 4.44 -5.44 15.56
C PRO A 104 5.42 -5.01 16.65
N ASP A 105 5.22 -5.50 17.88
CA ASP A 105 6.19 -5.30 18.94
C ASP A 105 7.48 -6.04 18.58
N PHE A 106 8.57 -5.30 18.41
CA PHE A 106 9.91 -5.88 18.20
C PHE A 106 10.58 -6.12 19.55
N ASP A 107 11.39 -7.16 19.64
CA ASP A 107 12.30 -7.34 20.77
C ASP A 107 13.18 -6.08 20.92
N ALA A 108 13.46 -5.69 22.17
CA ALA A 108 14.18 -4.44 22.48
C ALA A 108 15.57 -4.33 21.83
N ASP A 109 16.14 -5.45 21.39
CA ASP A 109 17.44 -5.55 20.75
C ASP A 109 17.38 -5.36 19.21
N LEU A 110 16.17 -5.27 18.62
CA LEU A 110 15.96 -5.08 17.19
C LEU A 110 15.50 -3.65 16.90
N ILE A 111 16.14 -3.00 15.93
CA ILE A 111 15.66 -1.71 15.42
C ILE A 111 14.36 -1.97 14.66
N PRO A 112 13.20 -1.46 15.10
CA PRO A 112 11.96 -1.69 14.41
C PRO A 112 12.06 -1.12 12.99
N PRO A 113 11.67 -1.88 11.95
CA PRO A 113 11.44 -1.33 10.64
C PRO A 113 10.35 -0.26 10.77
N ASN A 114 10.75 1.00 10.67
CA ASN A 114 9.82 2.12 10.64
C ASN A 114 9.10 2.11 9.28
N VAL A 115 8.13 1.20 9.16
CA VAL A 115 7.44 0.90 7.89
C VAL A 115 6.72 2.14 7.38
N ILE A 116 6.14 2.92 8.29
CA ILE A 116 5.40 4.14 7.96
C ILE A 116 6.33 5.19 7.33
N ASP A 117 7.49 5.43 7.93
CA ASP A 117 8.46 6.37 7.36
C ASP A 117 8.94 5.92 5.98
N HIS A 118 9.31 4.64 5.87
CA HIS A 118 9.83 4.10 4.61
C HIS A 118 8.76 4.07 3.51
N PHE A 119 7.51 3.81 3.87
CA PHE A 119 6.36 3.97 2.99
C PHE A 119 6.31 5.39 2.41
N TYR A 120 6.37 6.42 3.26
CA TYR A 120 6.33 7.81 2.79
C TYR A 120 7.56 8.19 1.95
N ARG A 121 8.76 7.81 2.39
CA ARG A 121 10.01 8.05 1.63
C ARG A 121 10.00 7.41 0.26
N SER A 122 9.30 6.28 0.08
CA SER A 122 9.21 5.60 -1.22
C SER A 122 8.56 6.44 -2.32
N PHE A 123 7.78 7.47 -1.96
CA PHE A 123 7.15 8.38 -2.93
C PHE A 123 8.07 9.50 -3.42
N LEU A 124 9.15 9.83 -2.70
CA LEU A 124 10.12 10.84 -3.13
C LEU A 124 10.81 10.45 -4.46
N ALA A 125 10.91 9.15 -4.72
CA ALA A 125 11.44 8.58 -5.96
C ALA A 125 10.35 7.93 -6.83
N PHE A 126 9.08 8.32 -6.68
CA PHE A 126 8.00 7.81 -7.54
C PHE A 126 8.01 8.54 -8.89
N PRO A 127 7.99 7.83 -10.04
CA PRO A 127 8.14 8.45 -11.36
C PRO A 127 6.92 9.27 -11.81
N GLY A 128 5.79 9.16 -11.11
CA GLY A 128 4.56 9.91 -11.39
C GLY A 128 4.12 10.78 -10.21
N GLN A 129 2.86 11.19 -10.20
CA GLN A 129 2.26 11.87 -9.05
C GLN A 129 1.60 10.85 -8.11
N ALA A 130 1.95 10.87 -6.83
CA ALA A 130 1.24 10.12 -5.80
C ALA A 130 0.42 11.07 -4.93
N ILE A 131 -0.85 10.74 -4.71
CA ILE A 131 -1.76 11.45 -3.81
C ILE A 131 -2.15 10.48 -2.69
N VAL A 132 -1.67 10.75 -1.48
CA VAL A 132 -1.94 9.90 -0.31
C VAL A 132 -2.86 10.66 0.63
N VAL A 133 -4.01 10.08 0.95
CA VAL A 133 -4.96 10.57 1.96
C VAL A 133 -4.81 9.69 3.18
N GLU A 134 -4.29 10.24 4.27
CA GLU A 134 -3.96 9.48 5.47
C GLU A 134 -3.97 10.40 6.71
N ASN A 135 -4.18 9.81 7.89
CA ASN A 135 -4.17 10.51 9.17
C ASN A 135 -2.78 10.58 9.81
N ALA A 136 -1.88 9.67 9.44
CA ALA A 136 -0.50 9.65 9.92
C ALA A 136 0.31 10.80 9.29
N THR A 137 1.07 11.52 10.10
CA THR A 137 1.99 12.56 9.64
C THR A 137 3.23 11.94 8.99
N PRO A 138 3.62 12.33 7.76
CA PRO A 138 4.87 11.90 7.14
C PRO A 138 6.12 12.35 7.94
N PRO A 139 7.27 11.69 7.79
CA PRO A 139 8.50 12.09 8.47
C PRO A 139 9.03 13.43 7.93
N PRO A 140 9.85 14.17 8.71
CA PRO A 140 10.29 15.53 8.37
C PRO A 140 10.90 15.68 6.97
N ASP A 141 11.73 14.72 6.55
CA ASP A 141 12.38 14.73 5.25
C ASP A 141 11.38 14.66 4.08
N VAL A 142 10.23 13.99 4.29
CA VAL A 142 9.14 13.95 3.32
C VAL A 142 8.31 15.24 3.37
N LEU A 143 8.07 15.80 4.56
CA LEU A 143 7.35 17.06 4.72
C LEU A 143 8.04 18.23 3.99
N GLU A 144 9.37 18.23 3.92
CA GLU A 144 10.16 19.26 3.23
C GLU A 144 10.08 19.18 1.70
N GLN A 145 9.77 18.01 1.15
CA GLN A 145 9.83 17.75 -0.30
C GLN A 145 8.47 17.52 -0.94
N ALA A 146 7.48 17.05 -0.17
CA ALA A 146 6.14 16.77 -0.64
C ALA A 146 5.18 17.94 -0.37
N ARG A 147 4.14 18.06 -1.21
CA ARG A 147 3.04 18.98 -0.93
C ARG A 147 2.09 18.37 0.11
N ILE A 148 2.08 18.93 1.30
CA ILE A 148 1.22 18.48 2.40
C ILE A 148 0.01 19.41 2.55
N LEU A 149 -1.19 18.81 2.60
CA LEU A 149 -2.44 19.52 2.84
C LEU A 149 -3.09 18.99 4.11
N THR A 150 -2.95 19.72 5.21
CA THR A 150 -3.49 19.31 6.52
C THR A 150 -4.94 19.77 6.70
N PHE A 151 -5.78 18.87 7.21
CA PHE A 151 -7.18 19.13 7.54
C PHE A 151 -7.39 18.90 9.05
N SER A 152 -7.32 19.96 9.87
CA SER A 152 -7.46 19.85 11.34
C SER A 152 -8.69 20.56 11.91
N GLY A 153 -9.39 21.40 11.12
CA GLY A 153 -10.59 22.13 11.54
C GLY A 153 -10.38 23.24 12.60
N ASN A 154 -9.40 23.12 13.49
CA ASN A 154 -9.11 24.08 14.55
C ASN A 154 -8.24 25.25 14.03
N GLY A 155 -8.86 26.20 13.32
CA GLY A 155 -8.16 27.36 12.75
C GLY A 155 -7.34 27.07 11.48
N ALA A 156 -7.35 25.81 11.02
CA ALA A 156 -6.83 25.41 9.72
C ALA A 156 -7.96 25.00 8.77
N ARG A 157 -7.60 24.45 7.61
CA ARG A 157 -8.56 23.99 6.62
C ARG A 157 -9.54 22.98 7.26
N PRO A 158 -10.87 23.21 7.17
CA PRO A 158 -11.86 22.23 7.62
C PRO A 158 -11.82 21.00 6.73
N GLY A 159 -12.15 19.83 7.30
CA GLY A 159 -12.33 18.60 6.54
C GLY A 159 -13.50 18.68 5.55
N PHE A 160 -13.76 17.58 4.85
CA PHE A 160 -14.82 17.52 3.82
C PHE A 160 -16.23 17.33 4.36
N PHE A 161 -16.38 17.14 5.67
CA PHE A 161 -17.69 17.06 6.31
C PHE A 161 -18.30 18.46 6.48
N PRO A 162 -19.63 18.61 6.29
CA PRO A 162 -20.31 19.88 6.54
C PRO A 162 -20.01 20.40 7.95
N ALA A 163 -19.87 21.73 8.08
CA ALA A 163 -19.78 22.35 9.39
C ALA A 163 -21.04 21.99 10.19
N ARG A 164 -20.87 21.56 11.46
CA ARG A 164 -22.02 21.37 12.33
C ARG A 164 -22.76 22.71 12.43
N PRO A 165 -24.10 22.72 12.24
CA PRO A 165 -24.86 23.94 12.42
C PRO A 165 -24.56 24.48 13.81
N SER A 166 -24.20 25.77 13.89
CA SER A 166 -23.98 26.43 15.17
C SER A 166 -25.24 26.26 16.00
N THR A 167 -25.13 25.67 17.19
CA THR A 167 -26.19 25.74 18.20
C THR A 167 -26.28 27.18 18.68
N ALA A 168 -26.89 28.04 17.86
CA ALA A 168 -27.39 29.32 18.33
C ALA A 168 -28.50 29.01 19.34
N ASN A 169 -28.35 29.53 20.55
CA ASN A 169 -29.27 29.38 21.67
C ASN A 169 -30.73 29.39 21.21
N ARG A 170 -31.46 28.29 21.50
CA ARG A 170 -32.90 28.39 21.72
C ARG A 170 -33.08 29.04 23.08
N THR A 171 -33.16 30.36 23.09
CA THR A 171 -33.84 31.11 24.16
C THR A 171 -35.33 30.86 24.09
#